data_AF-A0A060SZU4-F1
#
_entry.id   AF-A0A060SZU4-F1
#
_cell.length_a   1.000
_cell.length_b   1.000
_cell.length_c   1.000
_cell.angle_alpha   90.00
_cell.angle_beta   90.00
_cell.angle_gamma   90.00
#
_symmetry.space_group_name_H-M   'P 1'
#
loop_
_entity.id
_entity.type
_entity.pdbx_description
1 polymer ?
#
loop_
_entity_poly.entity_id
_entity_poly.type
_entity_poly.pdbx_seq_one_letter_code
_entity_poly.pdbx_strand_id
1 'polypeptide(L)'
;MVYGLAKGPLVDAGIMNPQSQQIPALIMAGMDRCRAGMVGEGKNIKPNVHIDDTVHLYEALWNAILGCKDIGHGKEGYYFAENGEHRLYDVAKGIGKVLKEFGLADTDEPSPFTQEELDKYFAGVRDPYRPLSVVNEFT
;
A
#
# COMPACT_ATOMS: atom_id res chain seq x y z
N MET A 1 -5.89 0.63 3.74
CA MET A 1 -4.64 0.19 3.10
C MET A 1 -4.76 -1.29 2.79
N VAL A 2 -4.71 -1.67 1.52
CA VAL A 2 -4.62 -3.09 1.15
C VAL A 2 -3.14 -3.49 1.17
N TYR A 3 -2.83 -4.62 1.81
CA TYR A 3 -1.46 -5.14 1.93
C TYR A 3 -1.40 -6.64 1.60
N GLY A 4 -0.19 -7.16 1.40
CA GLY A 4 0.04 -8.52 0.91
C GLY A 4 0.57 -8.52 -0.53
N LEU A 5 1.04 -9.69 -0.97
CA LEU A 5 1.52 -9.90 -2.33
C LEU A 5 0.46 -10.69 -3.12
N ALA A 6 -0.11 -10.04 -4.13
CA ALA A 6 -1.02 -10.67 -5.08
C ALA A 6 -0.29 -11.73 -5.90
N LYS A 7 -1.01 -12.79 -6.27
CA LYS A 7 -0.52 -13.86 -7.14
C LYS A 7 -1.60 -14.20 -8.17
N GLY A 8 -1.19 -14.76 -9.30
CA GLY A 8 -2.09 -15.31 -10.31
C GLY A 8 -1.80 -14.79 -11.71
N PRO A 9 -2.60 -15.22 -12.71
CA PRO A 9 -2.27 -15.04 -14.12
C PRO A 9 -2.08 -13.58 -14.55
N LEU A 10 -2.82 -12.65 -13.93
CA LEU A 10 -2.71 -11.21 -14.24
C LEU A 10 -1.44 -10.58 -13.64
N VAL A 11 -0.96 -11.12 -12.52
CA VAL A 11 0.35 -10.74 -11.94
C VAL A 11 1.46 -11.32 -12.81
N ASP A 12 1.37 -12.60 -13.17
CA ASP A 12 2.35 -13.28 -14.02
C ASP A 12 2.47 -12.64 -15.40
N ALA A 13 1.35 -12.15 -15.95
CA ALA A 13 1.29 -11.41 -17.21
C ALA A 13 1.75 -9.95 -17.09
N GLY A 14 2.04 -9.44 -15.89
CA GLY A 14 2.48 -8.05 -15.67
C GLY A 14 1.38 -6.99 -15.87
N ILE A 15 0.11 -7.39 -15.90
CA ILE A 15 -1.04 -6.50 -16.10
C ILE A 15 -1.48 -5.87 -14.78
N MET A 16 -1.35 -6.62 -13.68
CA MET A 16 -1.75 -6.21 -12.34
C MET A 16 -0.54 -5.76 -11.51
N ASN A 17 -0.71 -4.69 -10.73
CA ASN A 17 0.24 -4.36 -9.66
C ASN A 17 0.13 -5.39 -8.51
N PRO A 18 1.21 -6.13 -8.19
CA PRO A 18 1.13 -7.25 -7.25
C PRO A 18 1.24 -6.84 -5.77
N GLN A 19 1.49 -5.58 -5.45
CA GLN A 19 1.78 -5.17 -4.07
C GLN A 19 1.17 -3.83 -3.71
N SER A 20 1.16 -3.53 -2.40
CA SER A 20 0.76 -2.21 -1.90
C SER A 20 1.64 -1.10 -2.50
N GLN A 21 1.11 0.12 -2.65
CA GLN A 21 1.90 1.26 -3.14
C GLN A 21 2.57 2.03 -1.99
N GLN A 22 1.87 2.21 -0.88
CA GLN A 22 2.30 3.13 0.17
C GLN A 22 3.51 2.63 0.97
N ILE A 23 3.51 1.36 1.38
CA ILE A 23 4.62 0.78 2.16
C ILE A 23 5.90 0.71 1.31
N PRO A 24 5.89 0.19 0.07
CA PRO A 24 7.10 0.20 -0.77
C PRO A 24 7.63 1.61 -1.03
N ALA A 25 6.77 2.60 -1.28
CA ALA A 25 7.23 3.98 -1.46
C ALA A 25 7.96 4.53 -0.22
N LEU A 26 7.46 4.24 0.98
CA LEU A 26 8.13 4.62 2.23
C LEU A 26 9.45 3.89 2.45
N ILE A 27 9.55 2.61 2.08
CA ILE A 27 10.79 1.84 2.13
C ILE A 27 11.82 2.46 1.19
N MET A 28 11.45 2.71 -0.07
CA MET A 28 12.34 3.29 -1.07
C MET A 28 12.84 4.67 -0.68
N ALA A 29 11.95 5.55 -0.21
CA ALA A 29 12.34 6.86 0.32
C ALA A 29 13.25 6.74 1.55
N GLY A 30 12.97 5.76 2.42
CA GLY A 30 13.76 5.50 3.61
C GLY A 30 15.18 5.01 3.30
N MET A 31 15.33 4.16 2.29
CA MET A 31 16.62 3.70 1.79
C MET A 31 17.42 4.86 1.18
N ASP A 32 16.79 5.68 0.34
CA ASP A 32 17.46 6.77 -0.36
C ASP A 32 17.96 7.89 0.59
N ARG A 33 17.20 8.17 1.66
CA ARG A 33 17.59 9.14 2.69
C ARG A 33 18.35 8.55 3.88
N CYS A 34 18.66 7.25 3.84
CA CYS A 34 19.26 6.47 4.93
C CYS A 34 18.54 6.62 6.28
N ARG A 35 17.21 6.80 6.26
CA ARG A 35 16.37 6.97 7.46
C ARG A 35 14.89 6.78 7.14
N ALA A 36 14.19 5.97 7.92
CA ALA A 36 12.74 5.84 7.78
C ALA A 36 12.03 7.20 7.92
N GLY A 37 10.99 7.42 7.11
CA GLY A 37 10.26 8.68 7.07
C GLY A 37 8.76 8.52 7.32
N MET A 38 8.13 9.61 7.75
CA MET A 38 6.68 9.71 7.92
C MET A 38 6.16 11.06 7.44
N VAL A 39 4.91 11.10 6.95
CA VAL A 39 4.24 12.35 6.62
C VAL A 39 3.65 12.93 7.91
N GLY A 40 4.01 14.16 8.24
CA GLY A 40 3.66 14.77 9.53
C GLY A 40 4.18 13.97 10.72
N GLU A 41 3.36 13.84 11.77
CA GLU A 41 3.74 13.15 13.01
C GLU A 41 3.43 11.64 13.01
N GLY A 42 2.92 11.07 11.91
CA GLY A 42 2.57 9.64 11.82
C GLY A 42 1.43 9.17 12.75
N LYS A 43 0.74 10.10 13.42
CA LYS A 43 -0.36 9.82 14.37
C LYS A 43 -1.65 9.36 13.69
N ASN A 44 -1.73 9.44 12.36
CA ASN A 44 -2.93 9.06 11.64
C ASN A 44 -3.16 7.54 11.73
N ILE A 45 -4.36 7.19 12.19
CA ILE A 45 -4.85 5.82 12.20
C ILE A 45 -5.51 5.54 10.85
N LYS A 46 -5.17 4.41 10.22
CA LYS A 46 -5.70 4.00 8.93
C LYS A 46 -6.21 2.56 9.00
N PRO A 47 -7.41 2.27 8.48
CA PRO A 47 -7.85 0.89 8.31
C PRO A 47 -6.92 0.17 7.33
N ASN A 48 -6.72 -1.11 7.54
CA ASN A 48 -5.97 -2.00 6.70
C ASN A 48 -6.71 -3.32 6.49
N VAL A 49 -6.34 -4.02 5.42
CA VAL A 49 -6.92 -5.30 5.06
C VAL A 49 -5.92 -6.08 4.22
N HIS A 50 -5.80 -7.39 4.47
CA HIS A 50 -4.98 -8.24 3.62
C HIS A 50 -5.66 -8.40 2.26
N ILE A 51 -4.88 -8.57 1.19
CA ILE A 51 -5.42 -8.72 -0.16
C ILE A 51 -6.35 -9.93 -0.26
N ASP A 52 -6.01 -11.04 0.40
CA ASP A 52 -6.85 -12.24 0.41
C ASP A 52 -8.21 -11.99 1.09
N ASP A 53 -8.27 -11.20 2.16
CA ASP A 53 -9.54 -10.83 2.80
C ASP A 53 -10.40 -9.97 1.87
N THR A 54 -9.77 -9.12 1.07
CA THR A 54 -10.47 -8.34 0.05
C THR A 54 -11.06 -9.26 -1.02
N VAL A 55 -10.29 -10.27 -1.47
CA VAL A 55 -10.77 -11.28 -2.43
C VAL A 55 -11.95 -12.07 -1.85
N HIS A 56 -11.86 -12.52 -0.59
CA HIS A 56 -12.95 -13.24 0.07
C HIS A 56 -14.24 -12.41 0.16
N LEU A 57 -14.14 -11.09 0.38
CA LEU A 57 -15.32 -10.21 0.33
C LEU A 57 -15.95 -10.24 -1.07
N TYR A 58 -15.16 -10.09 -2.13
CA TYR A 58 -15.67 -10.15 -3.50
C TYR A 58 -16.27 -11.50 -3.85
N GLU A 59 -15.67 -12.61 -3.42
CA GLU A 59 -16.22 -13.95 -3.61
C GLU A 59 -17.57 -14.12 -2.90
N ALA A 60 -17.70 -13.63 -1.66
CA ALA A 60 -18.95 -13.67 -0.91
C ALA A 60 -20.06 -12.88 -1.62
N LEU A 61 -19.74 -11.67 -2.11
CA LEU A 61 -20.67 -10.84 -2.88
C LEU A 61 -21.07 -11.52 -4.19
N TRP A 62 -20.10 -12.02 -4.94
CA TRP A 62 -20.33 -12.73 -6.20
C TRP A 62 -21.26 -13.93 -6.03
N ASN A 63 -21.00 -14.77 -5.03
CA ASN A 63 -21.83 -15.94 -4.73
C ASN A 63 -23.24 -15.55 -4.27
N ALA A 64 -23.39 -14.46 -3.51
CA ALA A 64 -24.70 -13.96 -3.10
C ALA A 64 -25.51 -13.44 -4.30
N ILE A 65 -24.86 -12.73 -5.23
CA ILE A 65 -25.47 -12.25 -6.48
C ILE A 65 -25.93 -13.42 -7.34
N LEU A 66 -25.06 -14.41 -7.57
CA LEU A 66 -25.42 -15.62 -8.34
C LEU A 66 -26.53 -16.44 -7.67
N GLY A 67 -26.60 -16.41 -6.34
CA GLY A 67 -27.67 -17.03 -5.57
C GLY A 67 -28.96 -16.21 -5.48
N CYS A 68 -29.07 -15.10 -6.21
CA CYS A 68 -30.21 -14.17 -6.17
C CYS A 68 -30.58 -13.72 -4.74
N LYS A 69 -29.60 -13.60 -3.84
CA LYS A 69 -29.83 -13.10 -2.48
C LYS A 69 -30.02 -11.60 -2.52
N ASP A 70 -30.94 -11.10 -1.70
CA ASP A 70 -31.02 -9.66 -1.43
C ASP A 70 -29.90 -9.26 -0.47
N ILE A 71 -28.87 -8.64 -1.03
CA ILE A 71 -27.72 -8.10 -0.28
C ILE A 71 -27.76 -6.57 -0.21
N GLY A 72 -28.82 -5.94 -0.69
CA GLY A 72 -28.91 -4.49 -0.84
C GLY A 72 -28.31 -3.97 -2.15
N HIS A 73 -28.73 -2.78 -2.54
CA HIS A 73 -28.24 -2.07 -3.73
C HIS A 73 -28.32 -0.56 -3.51
N GLY A 74 -27.66 0.22 -4.38
CA GLY A 74 -27.62 1.67 -4.26
C GLY A 74 -26.98 2.10 -2.94
N LYS A 75 -27.77 2.72 -2.04
CA LYS A 75 -27.27 3.19 -0.74
C LYS A 75 -27.06 2.08 0.29
N GLU A 76 -27.74 0.94 0.13
CA GLU A 76 -27.62 -0.22 1.02
C GLU A 76 -26.56 -1.23 0.52
N GLY A 77 -25.93 -0.96 -0.62
CA GLY A 77 -24.97 -1.87 -1.29
C GLY A 77 -23.51 -1.51 -1.08
N TYR A 78 -23.16 -0.81 0.00
CA TYR A 78 -21.76 -0.48 0.32
C TYR A 78 -21.16 -1.56 1.23
N TYR A 79 -20.08 -2.18 0.77
CA TYR A 79 -19.32 -3.16 1.56
C TYR A 79 -17.88 -2.70 1.68
N PHE A 80 -17.33 -2.80 2.88
CA PHE A 80 -15.97 -2.39 3.18
C PHE A 80 -15.16 -3.60 3.60
N ALA A 81 -14.05 -3.86 2.91
CA ALA A 81 -13.05 -4.82 3.33
C ALA A 81 -12.14 -4.15 4.37
N GLU A 82 -12.28 -4.55 5.63
CA GLU A 82 -11.49 -4.03 6.75
C GLU A 82 -11.30 -5.16 7.77
N ASN A 83 -10.07 -5.33 8.24
CA ASN A 83 -9.71 -6.39 9.19
C ASN A 83 -8.60 -5.93 10.15
N GLY A 84 -8.54 -4.64 10.44
CA GLY A 84 -7.54 -4.06 11.32
C GLY A 84 -7.24 -2.60 11.01
N GLU A 85 -6.51 -1.99 11.93
CA GLU A 85 -6.01 -0.63 11.78
C GLU A 85 -4.54 -0.54 12.17
N HIS A 86 -3.89 0.55 11.75
CA HIS A 86 -2.51 0.84 12.10
C HIS A 86 -2.27 2.34 12.18
N ARG A 87 -1.27 2.74 12.97
CA ARG A 87 -0.70 4.09 12.91
C ARG A 87 0.43 4.10 11.90
N LEU A 88 0.57 5.18 11.12
CA LEU A 88 1.71 5.27 10.22
C LEU A 88 3.05 5.41 10.94
N TYR A 89 3.05 5.92 12.17
CA TYR A 89 4.24 5.89 13.01
C TYR A 89 4.76 4.46 13.21
N ASP A 90 3.86 3.50 13.50
CA ASP A 90 4.26 2.10 13.73
C ASP A 90 4.83 1.46 12.46
N VAL A 91 4.27 1.80 11.29
CA VAL A 91 4.80 1.38 9.98
C VAL A 91 6.20 1.97 9.75
N ALA A 92 6.36 3.28 9.93
CA ALA A 92 7.64 3.95 9.76
C ALA A 92 8.70 3.42 10.74
N LYS A 93 8.31 3.13 11.99
CA LYS A 93 9.17 2.50 13.00
C LYS A 93 9.57 1.08 12.60
N GLY A 94 8.64 0.30 12.06
CA GLY A 94 8.93 -1.03 11.50
C GLY A 94 9.95 -0.97 10.37
N ILE A 95 9.77 -0.05 9.43
CA ILE A 95 10.74 0.20 8.34
C ILE A 95 12.10 0.60 8.93
N GLY A 96 12.13 1.53 9.89
CA GLY A 96 13.37 1.99 10.54
C GLY A 96 14.17 0.86 11.20
N LYS A 97 13.49 -0.06 11.90
CA LYS A 97 14.12 -1.24 12.49
C LYS A 97 14.81 -2.09 11.43
N VAL A 98 14.10 -2.42 10.34
CA VAL A 98 14.65 -3.22 9.24
C VAL A 98 15.82 -2.49 8.57
N LEU A 99 15.69 -1.19 8.26
CA LEU A 99 16.79 -0.44 7.64
C LEU A 99 18.05 -0.45 8.52
N LYS A 100 17.90 -0.29 9.83
CA LYS A 100 19.03 -0.35 10.78
C LYS A 100 19.65 -1.74 10.85
N GLU A 101 18.82 -2.79 10.91
CA GLU A 101 19.29 -4.19 10.90
C GLU A 101 20.12 -4.51 9.66
N PHE A 102 19.77 -3.94 8.51
CA PHE A 102 20.51 -4.09 7.26
C PHE A 102 21.67 -3.09 7.09
N GLY A 103 21.95 -2.23 8.07
CA GLY A 103 23.01 -1.23 7.99
C GLY A 103 22.76 -0.11 6.98
N LEU A 104 21.50 0.09 6.57
CA LEU A 104 21.06 1.13 5.63
C LEU A 104 20.67 2.44 6.33
N ALA A 105 20.56 2.42 7.66
CA ALA A 105 20.29 3.60 8.49
C ALA A 105 21.00 3.47 9.85
N ASP A 106 21.46 4.60 10.40
CA ASP A 106 22.11 4.62 11.71
C ASP A 106 21.12 4.47 12.87
N THR A 107 19.84 4.72 12.62
CA THR A 107 18.78 4.75 13.62
C THR A 107 17.49 4.11 13.12
N ASP A 108 16.74 3.52 14.05
CA ASP A 108 15.41 2.98 13.80
C ASP A 108 14.32 4.01 14.12
N GLU A 109 14.68 5.25 14.51
CA GLU A 109 13.72 6.33 14.79
C GLU A 109 13.33 7.09 13.51
N PRO A 110 12.05 7.01 13.08
CA PRO A 110 11.61 7.74 11.91
C PRO A 110 11.60 9.26 12.15
N SER A 111 11.78 10.03 11.08
CA SER A 111 11.60 11.49 11.11
C SER A 111 10.50 11.92 10.14
N PRO A 112 9.82 13.06 10.39
CA PRO A 112 8.99 13.68 9.38
C PRO A 112 9.80 13.93 8.09
N PHE A 113 9.17 13.76 6.94
CA PHE A 113 9.73 14.23 5.68
C PHE A 113 9.73 15.77 5.66
N THR A 114 10.80 16.37 5.14
CA THR A 114 10.84 17.80 4.82
C THR A 114 9.99 18.09 3.59
N GLN A 115 9.69 19.36 3.32
CA GLN A 115 8.95 19.72 2.09
C GLN A 115 9.68 19.26 0.83
N GLU A 116 11.01 19.43 0.78
CA GLU A 116 11.84 18.98 -0.36
C GLU A 116 11.75 17.46 -0.57
N GLU A 117 11.74 16.69 0.52
CA GLU A 117 11.58 15.23 0.44
C GLU A 117 10.17 14.82 0.04
N LEU A 118 9.14 15.54 0.51
CA LEU A 118 7.77 15.32 0.08
C LEU A 118 7.61 15.56 -1.43
N ASP A 119 8.23 16.63 -1.92
CA ASP A 119 8.19 16.97 -3.34
C ASP A 119 8.97 15.94 -4.18
N LYS A 120 10.12 15.48 -3.67
CA LYS A 120 10.95 14.46 -4.32
C LYS A 120 10.24 13.09 -4.41
N TYR A 121 9.65 12.62 -3.32
CA TYR A 121 9.16 11.24 -3.22
C TYR A 121 7.66 11.08 -3.51
N PHE A 122 6.84 12.14 -3.33
CA PHE A 122 5.38 12.00 -3.31
C PHE A 122 4.61 13.02 -4.18
N ALA A 123 5.25 13.99 -4.83
CA ALA A 123 4.57 14.96 -5.71
C ALA A 123 4.21 14.42 -7.11
N GLY A 124 3.93 13.11 -7.23
CA GLY A 124 3.55 12.48 -8.50
C GLY A 124 4.70 12.28 -9.49
N VAL A 125 5.95 12.42 -9.05
CA VAL A 125 7.13 12.13 -9.88
C VAL A 125 7.31 10.62 -9.98
N ARG A 126 7.22 10.13 -11.22
CA ARG A 126 7.39 8.74 -11.71
C ARG A 126 8.20 7.82 -10.79
N ASP A 127 7.57 6.72 -10.38
CA ASP A 127 8.22 5.55 -9.76
C ASP A 127 9.41 5.08 -10.64
N PRO A 128 10.67 5.19 -10.18
CA PRO A 128 11.83 4.76 -10.95
C PRO A 128 11.92 3.23 -11.10
N TYR A 129 11.10 2.47 -10.37
CA TYR A 129 11.05 1.00 -10.39
C TYR A 129 9.82 0.44 -11.11
N ARG A 130 8.96 1.29 -11.68
CA ARG A 130 7.89 0.83 -12.58
C ARG A 130 8.49 0.50 -13.95
N PRO A 131 8.47 -0.77 -14.41
CA PRO A 131 8.97 -1.12 -15.74
C PRO A 131 8.21 -0.33 -16.82
N LEU A 132 8.95 0.13 -17.84
CA LEU A 132 8.47 0.95 -18.96
C LEU A 132 7.35 0.31 -19.80
N SER A 133 7.02 -0.97 -19.58
CA SER A 133 6.13 -1.76 -20.43
C SER A 133 4.64 -1.50 -20.24
N VAL A 134 4.20 -0.77 -19.21
CA VAL A 134 2.76 -0.64 -18.88
C VAL A 134 2.19 0.75 -19.18
N VAL A 135 2.98 1.70 -19.66
CA VAL A 135 2.52 3.09 -19.90
C VAL A 135 2.31 3.42 -21.37
N ASN A 136 2.78 2.58 -22.31
CA ASN A 136 2.84 2.94 -23.74
C ASN A 136 1.74 2.33 -24.64
N GLU A 137 0.64 1.77 -24.11
CA GLU A 137 -0.41 1.19 -24.98
C GLU A 137 -1.76 1.94 -24.98
N PHE A 138 -1.89 3.09 -24.31
CA PHE A 138 -3.15 3.86 -24.33
C PHE A 138 -2.98 5.38 -24.42
N THR A 139 -2.13 5.85 -25.33
CA THR A 139 -2.24 7.20 -25.92
C THR A 139 -1.89 7.14 -27.39
#